data_AF-A0A0A0BP39-F1
#
_entry.id   AF-A0A0A0BP39-F1
#
_cell.length_a   1.000
_cell.length_b   1.000
_cell.length_c   1.000
_cell.angle_alpha   90.00
_cell.angle_beta   90.00
_cell.angle_gamma   90.00
#
_symmetry.space_group_name_H-M   'P 1'
#
loop_
_entity.id
_entity.type
_entity.pdbx_description
1 polymer ?
#
loop_
_entity_poly.entity_id
_entity_poly.type
_entity_poly.pdbx_seq_one_letter_code
_entity_poly.pdbx_strand_id
1 'polypeptide(L)'
;MSTLRRTAVPVAAAVATAVVAAYPTARRRALEWGATPDETTAVLPGDSLVPRADLVATRATDVDVHPDHVWPWLAQIGQGKAGFYSYEALENLAGCDIHNADRVVGSWQDVAVGDEVHLHPDVALRVALVEPPDALVLHGGAPTDDDGPALFDFSWAFVVRPGRDEGHSRLVVRERYHYRAPWAGSVVEPVAWVSALMTEKMLRGIRHRAEGVPV
;
A
#
# COMPACT_ATOMS: atom_id res chain seq x y z
N MET A 1 -28.84 -38.13 15.79
CA MET A 1 -28.19 -36.83 16.06
C MET A 1 -26.78 -36.91 16.66
N SER A 2 -26.23 -38.08 17.07
CA SER A 2 -24.87 -38.17 17.66
C SER A 2 -23.73 -38.39 16.65
N THR A 3 -24.02 -38.90 15.45
CA THR A 3 -23.03 -39.20 14.39
C THR A 3 -22.55 -37.96 13.63
N LEU A 4 -23.43 -37.00 13.37
CA LEU A 4 -23.11 -35.72 12.71
C LEU A 4 -22.13 -34.85 13.53
N ARG A 5 -22.21 -34.88 14.87
CA ARG A 5 -21.26 -34.18 15.74
C ARG A 5 -19.88 -34.85 15.80
N ARG A 6 -19.79 -36.17 15.56
CA ARG A 6 -18.54 -36.93 15.65
C ARG A 6 -17.63 -36.78 14.42
N THR A 7 -18.20 -36.53 13.25
CA THR A 7 -17.44 -36.28 12.01
C THR A 7 -17.11 -34.80 11.79
N ALA A 8 -17.88 -33.87 12.38
CA ALA A 8 -17.63 -32.44 12.26
C ALA A 8 -16.34 -31.98 12.98
N VAL A 9 -16.01 -32.57 14.13
CA VAL A 9 -14.81 -32.23 14.91
C VAL A 9 -13.49 -32.53 14.17
N PRO A 10 -13.27 -33.75 13.60
CA PRO A 10 -12.02 -34.03 12.88
C PRO A 10 -11.89 -33.24 11.57
N VAL A 11 -13.01 -32.93 10.88
CA VAL A 11 -12.99 -32.06 9.70
C VAL A 11 -12.62 -30.63 10.08
N ALA A 12 -13.21 -30.08 11.13
CA ALA A 12 -12.88 -28.73 11.62
C ALA A 12 -11.41 -28.64 12.07
N ALA A 13 -10.89 -29.66 12.75
CA ALA A 13 -9.49 -29.72 13.17
C ALA A 13 -8.52 -29.82 11.98
N ALA A 14 -8.88 -30.59 10.94
CA ALA A 14 -8.10 -30.70 9.72
C ALA A 14 -8.08 -29.37 8.95
N VAL A 15 -9.23 -28.69 8.82
CA VAL A 15 -9.31 -27.36 8.20
C VAL A 15 -8.50 -26.33 8.97
N ALA A 16 -8.63 -26.29 10.31
CA ALA A 16 -7.84 -25.37 11.14
C ALA A 16 -6.33 -25.61 10.97
N THR A 17 -5.89 -26.88 10.98
CA THR A 17 -4.49 -27.24 10.74
C THR A 17 -4.01 -26.78 9.36
N ALA A 18 -4.82 -27.00 8.33
CA ALA A 18 -4.49 -26.57 6.97
C ALA A 18 -4.39 -25.05 6.83
N VAL A 19 -5.31 -24.30 7.45
CA VAL A 19 -5.27 -22.82 7.49
C VAL A 19 -4.02 -22.33 8.20
N VAL A 20 -3.71 -22.86 9.39
CA VAL A 20 -2.51 -22.50 10.15
C VAL A 20 -1.24 -22.80 9.36
N ALA A 21 -1.18 -23.96 8.68
CA ALA A 21 -0.02 -24.34 7.86
C ALA A 21 0.13 -23.47 6.60
N ALA A 22 -0.97 -23.05 5.98
CA ALA A 22 -0.95 -22.20 4.77
C ALA A 22 -0.71 -20.71 5.09
N TYR A 23 -1.01 -20.27 6.31
CA TYR A 23 -0.98 -18.87 6.70
C TYR A 23 0.35 -18.15 6.41
N PRO A 24 1.53 -18.69 6.79
CA PRO A 24 2.80 -17.98 6.54
C PRO A 24 3.06 -17.73 5.05
N THR A 25 2.72 -18.71 4.21
CA THR A 25 2.86 -18.62 2.76
C THR A 25 1.88 -17.60 2.17
N ALA A 26 0.62 -17.63 2.61
CA ALA A 26 -0.39 -16.69 2.16
C ALA A 26 -0.02 -15.25 2.57
N ARG A 27 0.38 -15.06 3.82
CA ARG A 27 0.84 -13.78 4.38
C ARG A 27 2.02 -13.24 3.60
N ARG A 28 3.03 -14.08 3.33
CA ARG A 28 4.19 -13.69 2.52
C ARG A 28 3.75 -13.21 1.13
N ARG A 29 2.87 -13.95 0.45
CA ARG A 29 2.36 -13.55 -0.87
C ARG A 29 1.58 -12.23 -0.84
N ALA A 30 0.83 -11.96 0.22
CA ALA A 30 0.10 -10.72 0.37
C ALA A 30 1.03 -9.52 0.63
N LEU A 31 2.09 -9.71 1.42
CA LEU A 31 3.08 -8.67 1.72
C LEU A 31 4.07 -8.42 0.57
N GLU A 32 4.38 -9.45 -0.21
CA GLU A 32 5.41 -9.43 -1.27
C GLU A 32 4.81 -9.52 -2.69
N TRP A 33 3.52 -9.16 -2.85
CA TRP A 33 2.82 -9.34 -4.13
C TRP A 33 3.55 -8.64 -5.28
N GLY A 34 3.88 -9.42 -6.30
CA GLY A 34 4.57 -8.95 -7.51
C GLY A 34 6.04 -8.56 -7.30
N ALA A 35 6.52 -8.39 -6.06
CA ALA A 35 7.90 -8.02 -5.76
C ALA A 35 8.87 -9.19 -5.90
N THR A 36 10.11 -8.87 -6.28
CA THR A 36 11.22 -9.83 -6.34
C THR A 36 11.94 -9.92 -4.98
N PRO A 37 12.66 -11.02 -4.70
CA PRO A 37 13.48 -11.14 -3.48
C PRO A 37 14.53 -10.03 -3.31
N ASP A 38 15.06 -9.51 -4.42
CA ASP A 38 16.02 -8.40 -4.38
C ASP A 38 15.31 -7.10 -4.01
N GLU A 39 14.09 -6.88 -4.53
CA GLU A 39 13.28 -5.72 -4.16
C GLU A 39 12.91 -5.74 -2.67
N THR A 40 12.54 -6.90 -2.12
CA THR A 40 12.14 -7.02 -0.70
C THR A 40 13.30 -6.79 0.28
N THR A 41 14.55 -6.99 -0.15
CA THR A 41 15.75 -6.84 0.69
C THR A 41 16.56 -5.57 0.39
N ALA A 42 16.35 -4.92 -0.77
CA ALA A 42 16.99 -3.67 -1.12
C ALA A 42 16.61 -2.53 -0.17
N VAL A 43 17.54 -1.60 0.05
CA VAL A 43 17.25 -0.31 0.68
C VAL A 43 16.49 0.57 -0.32
N LEU A 44 15.34 1.09 0.08
CA LEU A 44 14.51 2.00 -0.69
C LEU A 44 14.44 3.39 -0.04
N PRO A 45 14.20 4.46 -0.82
CA PRO A 45 13.84 5.77 -0.28
C PRO A 45 12.76 5.65 0.81
N GLY A 46 12.95 6.35 1.92
CA GLY A 46 12.04 6.31 3.07
C GLY A 46 12.31 5.21 4.10
N ASP A 47 13.13 4.19 3.81
CA ASP A 47 13.43 3.11 4.78
C ASP A 47 14.04 3.64 6.09
N SER A 48 14.79 4.74 6.02
CA SER A 48 15.41 5.40 7.18
C SER A 48 14.43 6.14 8.10
N LEU A 49 13.20 6.42 7.63
CA LEU A 49 12.16 7.07 8.44
C LEU A 49 11.61 6.10 9.50
N VAL A 50 11.51 4.80 9.14
CA VAL A 50 11.06 3.73 10.03
C VAL A 50 12.10 2.61 10.04
N PRO A 51 13.27 2.82 10.67
CA PRO A 51 14.40 1.89 10.56
C PRO A 51 14.16 0.56 11.28
N ARG A 52 13.33 0.55 12.34
CA ARG A 52 12.97 -0.64 13.13
C ARG A 52 11.54 -1.11 12.84
N ALA A 53 11.24 -1.38 11.58
CA ALA A 53 9.91 -1.85 11.21
C ALA A 53 9.65 -3.28 11.72
N ASP A 54 8.50 -3.47 12.37
CA ASP A 54 7.99 -4.76 12.83
C ASP A 54 7.26 -5.50 11.70
N LEU A 55 6.66 -4.75 10.76
CA LEU A 55 6.07 -5.27 9.53
C LEU A 55 6.53 -4.45 8.33
N VAL A 56 6.98 -5.15 7.29
CA VAL A 56 7.32 -4.56 6.00
C VAL A 56 6.52 -5.28 4.91
N ALA A 57 5.83 -4.50 4.07
CA ALA A 57 5.24 -4.98 2.83
C ALA A 57 5.98 -4.33 1.66
N THR A 58 6.36 -5.11 0.65
CA THR A 58 6.96 -4.60 -0.59
C THR A 58 6.19 -5.21 -1.74
N ARG A 59 5.46 -4.40 -2.49
CA ARG A 59 4.63 -4.85 -3.61
C ARG A 59 5.07 -4.13 -4.87
N ALA A 60 4.99 -4.78 -6.01
CA ALA A 60 5.51 -4.18 -7.23
C ALA A 60 4.76 -4.64 -8.47
N THR A 61 4.77 -3.81 -9.50
CA THR A 61 4.22 -4.13 -10.82
C THR A 61 5.11 -3.55 -11.91
N ASP A 62 5.17 -4.26 -13.04
CA ASP A 62 5.78 -3.73 -14.26
C ASP A 62 4.80 -2.76 -14.91
N VAL A 63 5.33 -1.71 -15.52
CA VAL A 63 4.55 -0.70 -16.23
C VAL A 63 5.20 -0.46 -17.59
N ASP A 64 4.42 -0.59 -18.65
CA ASP A 64 4.90 -0.59 -20.04
C ASP A 64 5.09 0.84 -20.61
N VAL A 65 5.55 1.76 -19.75
CA VAL A 65 5.92 3.13 -20.10
C VAL A 65 7.11 3.62 -19.26
N HIS A 66 7.79 4.67 -19.75
CA HIS A 66 8.92 5.32 -19.07
C HIS A 66 8.51 5.86 -17.69
N PRO A 67 9.41 5.90 -16.67
CA PRO A 67 9.10 6.45 -15.35
C PRO A 67 8.40 7.82 -15.36
N ASP A 68 8.75 8.70 -16.29
CA ASP A 68 8.15 10.03 -16.46
C ASP A 68 6.63 9.98 -16.76
N HIS A 69 6.12 8.88 -17.29
CA HIS A 69 4.69 8.69 -17.53
C HIS A 69 3.95 8.12 -16.32
N VAL A 70 4.68 7.53 -15.37
CA VAL A 70 4.14 7.02 -14.11
C VAL A 70 4.04 8.14 -13.08
N TRP A 71 5.06 9.00 -13.00
CA TRP A 71 5.16 10.07 -12.01
C TRP A 71 3.89 10.94 -11.87
N PRO A 72 3.26 11.44 -12.96
CA PRO A 72 2.10 12.32 -12.83
C PRO A 72 0.91 11.69 -12.10
N TRP A 73 0.79 10.36 -12.14
CA TRP A 73 -0.24 9.61 -11.41
C TRP A 73 0.09 9.49 -9.92
N LEU A 74 1.38 9.39 -9.56
CA LEU A 74 1.85 9.39 -8.18
C LEU A 74 1.71 10.77 -7.54
N ALA A 75 2.09 11.83 -8.25
CA ALA A 75 2.05 13.20 -7.73
C ALA A 75 0.64 13.65 -7.29
N GLN A 76 -0.40 13.09 -7.91
CA GLN A 76 -1.78 13.49 -7.62
C GLN A 76 -2.55 12.53 -6.72
N ILE A 77 -1.89 11.55 -6.07
CA ILE A 77 -2.58 10.68 -5.11
C ILE A 77 -3.10 11.48 -3.91
N GLY A 78 -4.23 11.02 -3.37
CA GLY A 78 -4.83 11.58 -2.17
C GLY A 78 -6.31 11.92 -2.31
N GLN A 79 -7.00 11.94 -1.17
CA GLN A 79 -8.35 12.47 -1.05
C GLN A 79 -8.39 13.95 -1.47
N GLY A 80 -9.45 14.34 -2.19
CA GLY A 80 -9.55 15.68 -2.78
C GLY A 80 -8.67 15.92 -4.01
N LYS A 81 -7.85 14.93 -4.41
CA LYS A 81 -7.08 14.89 -5.67
C LYS A 81 -7.56 13.72 -6.53
N ALA A 82 -6.67 12.83 -6.97
CA ALA A 82 -6.99 11.71 -7.86
C ALA A 82 -7.36 10.41 -7.14
N GLY A 83 -7.52 10.44 -5.81
CA GLY A 83 -7.74 9.24 -5.01
C GLY A 83 -6.50 8.34 -4.96
N PHE A 84 -6.73 7.04 -4.79
CA PHE A 84 -5.68 6.01 -4.73
C PHE A 84 -5.83 4.97 -5.85
N TYR A 85 -6.65 5.25 -6.87
CA TYR A 85 -6.87 4.38 -8.04
C TYR A 85 -7.33 2.96 -7.66
N SER A 86 -7.95 2.83 -6.49
CA SER A 86 -8.27 1.55 -5.86
C SER A 86 -9.77 1.24 -5.93
N TYR A 87 -10.38 0.65 -4.90
CA TYR A 87 -11.79 0.34 -4.82
C TYR A 87 -12.59 1.52 -4.25
N GLU A 88 -12.93 2.49 -5.10
CA GLU A 88 -13.67 3.71 -4.70
C GLU A 88 -14.93 3.42 -3.86
N ALA A 89 -15.72 2.42 -4.27
CA ALA A 89 -16.92 2.03 -3.55
C ALA A 89 -16.62 1.51 -2.12
N LEU A 90 -15.51 0.80 -1.93
CA LEU A 90 -15.12 0.28 -0.62
C LEU A 90 -14.52 1.39 0.27
N GLU A 91 -13.76 2.30 -0.33
CA GLU A 91 -13.23 3.49 0.33
C GLU A 91 -14.36 4.42 0.81
N ASN A 92 -15.36 4.64 -0.04
CA ASN A 92 -16.50 5.50 0.29
C ASN A 92 -17.48 4.84 1.27
N LEU A 93 -17.57 3.51 1.28
CA LEU A 93 -18.28 2.78 2.36
C LEU A 93 -17.60 2.97 3.73
N ALA A 94 -16.30 3.24 3.75
CA ALA A 94 -15.54 3.57 4.96
C ALA A 94 -15.53 5.07 5.29
N GLY A 95 -16.19 5.91 4.50
CA GLY A 95 -16.28 7.36 4.72
C GLY A 95 -15.13 8.19 4.14
N CYS A 96 -14.26 7.61 3.31
CA CYS A 96 -13.05 8.30 2.83
C CYS A 96 -13.29 9.42 1.79
N ASP A 97 -14.48 9.52 1.18
CA ASP A 97 -14.80 10.51 0.14
C ASP A 97 -13.73 10.60 -0.99
N ILE A 98 -13.37 9.42 -1.51
CA ILE A 98 -12.39 9.24 -2.57
C ILE A 98 -13.09 9.29 -3.93
N HIS A 99 -12.47 10.00 -4.87
CA HIS A 99 -12.86 10.03 -6.27
C HIS A 99 -11.65 9.81 -7.16
N ASN A 100 -11.65 8.72 -7.92
CA ASN A 100 -10.51 8.40 -8.78
C ASN A 100 -10.51 9.28 -10.02
N ALA A 101 -9.36 9.90 -10.33
CA ALA A 101 -9.21 10.63 -11.58
C ALA A 101 -8.73 9.69 -12.71
N ASP A 102 -9.32 9.86 -13.89
CA ASP A 102 -8.90 9.15 -15.11
C ASP A 102 -8.00 10.00 -16.02
N ARG A 103 -7.55 11.15 -15.50
CA ARG A 103 -6.64 12.06 -16.20
C ARG A 103 -5.64 12.67 -15.24
N VAL A 104 -4.49 13.07 -15.78
CA VAL A 104 -3.53 13.92 -15.09
C VAL A 104 -4.09 15.33 -15.02
N VAL A 105 -4.13 15.89 -13.81
CA VAL A 105 -4.60 17.26 -13.57
C VAL A 105 -3.41 18.15 -13.24
N GLY A 106 -3.19 19.18 -14.07
CA GLY A 106 -2.00 20.04 -13.97
C GLY A 106 -1.84 20.74 -12.62
N SER A 107 -2.95 21.13 -11.97
CA SER A 107 -2.92 21.79 -10.65
C SER A 107 -2.52 20.87 -9.49
N TRP A 108 -2.43 19.56 -9.71
CA TRP A 108 -2.06 18.58 -8.67
C TRP A 108 -0.62 18.09 -8.77
N GLN A 109 0.16 18.59 -9.74
CA GLN A 109 1.49 18.08 -10.05
C GLN A 109 2.61 18.71 -9.21
N ASP A 110 2.34 19.83 -8.56
CA ASP A 110 3.31 20.54 -7.71
C ASP A 110 3.21 19.98 -6.28
N VAL A 111 3.88 18.85 -6.04
CA VAL A 111 3.97 18.21 -4.73
C VAL A 111 5.30 18.56 -4.09
N ALA A 112 5.25 19.06 -2.86
CA ALA A 112 6.42 19.44 -2.09
C ALA A 112 6.55 18.62 -0.81
N VAL A 113 7.80 18.51 -0.32
CA VAL A 113 8.06 17.99 1.02
C VAL A 113 7.34 18.86 2.06
N GLY A 114 6.62 18.21 2.96
CA GLY A 114 5.80 18.86 3.98
C GLY A 114 4.31 18.93 3.63
N ASP A 115 3.93 18.71 2.37
CA ASP A 115 2.51 18.63 1.97
C ASP A 115 1.80 17.46 2.66
N GLU A 116 0.47 17.54 2.73
CA GLU A 116 -0.37 16.48 3.26
C GLU A 116 -1.07 15.70 2.15
N VAL A 117 -1.03 14.37 2.26
CA VAL A 117 -1.80 13.43 1.45
C VAL A 117 -2.82 12.79 2.38
N HIS A 118 -4.07 13.21 2.23
CA HIS A 118 -5.20 12.73 3.02
C HIS A 118 -5.63 11.34 2.52
N LEU A 119 -5.71 10.37 3.43
CA LEU A 119 -6.22 9.01 3.19
C LEU A 119 -7.72 8.90 3.52
N HIS A 120 -8.19 9.76 4.44
CA HIS A 120 -9.53 9.90 4.99
C HIS A 120 -9.63 11.34 5.55
N PRO A 121 -10.83 11.95 5.70
CA PRO A 121 -10.96 13.33 6.20
C PRO A 121 -10.13 13.67 7.44
N ASP A 122 -9.96 12.70 8.34
CA ASP A 122 -9.26 12.87 9.63
C ASP A 122 -7.87 12.19 9.67
N VAL A 123 -7.39 11.64 8.54
CA VAL A 123 -6.13 10.89 8.48
C VAL A 123 -5.30 11.36 7.29
N ALA A 124 -4.20 12.04 7.57
CA ALA A 124 -3.23 12.47 6.58
C ALA A 124 -1.85 11.87 6.83
N LEU A 125 -1.11 11.65 5.75
CA LEU A 125 0.33 11.40 5.78
C LEU A 125 1.05 12.64 5.25
N ARG A 126 2.20 12.94 5.81
CA ARG A 126 3.05 14.03 5.35
C ARG A 126 4.02 13.55 4.29
N VAL A 127 4.18 14.32 3.23
CA VAL A 127 5.22 14.09 2.22
C VAL A 127 6.59 14.31 2.86
N ALA A 128 7.40 13.25 2.92
CA ALA A 128 8.73 13.26 3.51
C ALA A 128 9.84 13.37 2.46
N LEU A 129 9.61 12.87 1.24
CA LEU A 129 10.57 12.94 0.12
C LEU A 129 9.82 13.00 -1.21
N VAL A 130 10.30 13.85 -2.11
CA VAL A 130 9.83 14.01 -3.50
C VAL A 130 11.06 14.07 -4.40
N GLU A 131 11.25 13.07 -5.24
CA GLU A 131 12.33 12.98 -6.22
C GLU A 131 11.72 12.55 -7.56
N PRO A 132 11.16 13.47 -8.36
CA PRO A 132 10.56 13.13 -9.65
C PRO A 132 11.63 12.65 -10.65
N PRO A 133 11.38 11.59 -11.46
CA PRO A 133 10.20 10.71 -11.46
C PRO A 133 10.34 9.48 -10.53
N ASP A 134 11.42 9.40 -9.76
CA ASP A 134 11.93 8.19 -9.12
C ASP A 134 11.25 7.84 -7.79
N ALA A 135 10.88 8.80 -6.96
CA ALA A 135 10.35 8.51 -5.63
C ALA A 135 9.39 9.56 -5.04
N LEU A 136 8.33 9.07 -4.41
CA LEU A 136 7.45 9.81 -3.51
C LEU A 136 7.35 9.03 -2.19
N VAL A 137 7.67 9.66 -1.07
CA VAL A 137 7.61 9.01 0.26
C VAL A 137 6.70 9.81 1.16
N LEU A 138 5.75 9.11 1.77
CA LEU A 138 4.83 9.62 2.77
C LEU A 138 5.18 9.02 4.14
N HIS A 139 4.96 9.80 5.19
CA HIS A 139 5.24 9.41 6.58
C HIS A 139 4.14 9.92 7.51
N GLY A 140 3.75 9.09 8.47
CA GLY A 140 2.76 9.45 9.48
C GLY A 140 2.42 8.30 10.43
N GLY A 141 1.51 8.55 11.35
CA GLY A 141 0.94 7.56 12.27
C GLY A 141 -0.46 8.06 12.69
N ALA A 142 -1.38 7.14 12.99
CA ALA A 142 -2.80 7.42 13.22
C ALA A 142 -3.10 8.56 14.23
N PRO A 143 -4.34 9.08 14.22
CA PRO A 143 -4.77 10.38 13.66
C PRO A 143 -4.17 11.61 14.36
N THR A 144 -4.18 12.75 13.68
CA THR A 144 -3.69 14.05 14.16
C THR A 144 -4.54 14.69 15.27
N ASP A 145 -5.78 14.21 15.46
CA ASP A 145 -6.80 14.91 16.27
C ASP A 145 -7.13 14.25 17.62
N ASP A 146 -6.53 13.11 17.95
CA ASP A 146 -6.70 12.46 19.25
C ASP A 146 -5.38 12.58 20.03
N ASP A 147 -5.39 13.19 21.22
CA ASP A 147 -4.22 13.43 22.12
C ASP A 147 -3.51 12.12 22.59
N GLY A 148 -3.84 10.97 22.00
CA GLY A 148 -3.24 9.68 22.25
C GLY A 148 -1.99 9.41 21.40
N PRO A 149 -1.04 8.60 21.90
CA PRO A 149 0.11 8.20 21.10
C PRO A 149 -0.34 7.34 19.91
N ALA A 150 0.07 7.70 18.70
CA ALA A 150 -0.17 6.90 17.50
C ALA A 150 0.23 5.43 17.73
N LEU A 151 -0.64 4.49 17.32
CA LEU A 151 -0.45 3.05 17.55
C LEU A 151 0.81 2.49 16.88
N PHE A 152 1.21 3.10 15.78
CA PHE A 152 2.39 2.76 15.01
C PHE A 152 2.98 4.00 14.32
N ASP A 153 4.26 3.89 14.01
CA ASP A 153 4.93 4.75 13.04
C ASP A 153 4.84 4.11 11.66
N PHE A 154 4.54 4.87 10.61
CA PHE A 154 4.30 4.34 9.27
C PHE A 154 4.96 5.17 8.18
N SER A 155 5.66 4.50 7.27
CA SER A 155 6.13 5.09 6.02
C SER A 155 5.57 4.35 4.82
N TRP A 156 5.18 5.11 3.80
CA TRP A 156 4.68 4.62 2.53
C TRP A 156 5.49 5.20 1.38
N ALA A 157 6.33 4.38 0.77
CA ALA A 157 7.21 4.79 -0.32
C ALA A 157 6.68 4.25 -1.66
N PHE A 158 6.62 5.12 -2.66
CA PHE A 158 6.37 4.80 -4.05
C PHE A 158 7.66 5.07 -4.81
N VAL A 159 8.25 4.04 -5.38
CA VAL A 159 9.55 4.10 -6.05
C VAL A 159 9.36 3.60 -7.48
N VAL A 160 9.65 4.45 -8.45
CA VAL A 160 9.66 4.10 -9.87
C VAL A 160 11.11 3.86 -10.27
N ARG A 161 11.39 2.69 -10.84
CA ARG A 161 12.70 2.35 -11.37
C ARG A 161 12.61 2.12 -12.88
N PRO A 162 13.71 2.29 -13.61
CA PRO A 162 13.80 1.76 -14.97
C PRO A 162 13.43 0.28 -15.01
N GLY A 163 12.68 -0.11 -16.04
CA GLY A 163 12.28 -1.48 -16.29
C GLY A 163 13.43 -2.31 -16.86
N ARG A 164 13.11 -3.54 -17.30
CA ARG A 164 14.10 -4.44 -17.92
C ARG A 164 14.57 -3.97 -19.29
N ASP A 165 13.68 -3.31 -20.02
CA ASP A 165 13.88 -2.83 -21.39
C ASP A 165 13.68 -1.32 -21.45
N GLU A 166 14.25 -0.67 -22.47
CA GLU A 166 14.07 0.77 -22.69
C GLU A 166 12.59 1.11 -22.85
N GLY A 167 12.15 2.18 -22.19
CA GLY A 167 10.76 2.64 -22.24
C GLY A 167 9.79 1.89 -21.32
N HIS A 168 10.26 0.93 -20.51
CA HIS A 168 9.47 0.30 -19.45
C HIS A 168 9.92 0.81 -18.08
N SER A 169 9.06 0.65 -17.07
CA SER A 169 9.35 0.98 -15.69
C SER A 169 8.86 -0.09 -14.73
N ARG A 170 9.37 -0.01 -13.50
CA ARG A 170 9.03 -0.88 -12.40
C ARG A 170 8.55 -0.02 -11.25
N LEU A 171 7.27 -0.11 -10.91
CA LEU A 171 6.68 0.60 -9.78
C LEU A 171 6.71 -0.30 -8.56
N VAL A 172 7.46 0.11 -7.53
CA VAL A 172 7.61 -0.57 -6.25
C VAL A 172 6.97 0.28 -5.15
N VAL A 173 6.09 -0.32 -4.37
CA VAL A 173 5.45 0.29 -3.21
C VAL A 173 5.91 -0.42 -1.94
N ARG A 174 6.44 0.34 -0.99
CA ARG A 174 6.87 -0.18 0.31
C ARG A 174 6.12 0.47 1.45
N GLU A 175 5.56 -0.38 2.30
CA GLU A 175 4.94 -0.01 3.56
C GLU A 175 5.82 -0.53 4.70
N ARG A 176 6.06 0.31 5.71
CA ARG A 176 6.80 -0.07 6.92
C ARG A 176 6.02 0.38 8.13
N TYR A 177 5.80 -0.52 9.08
CA TYR A 177 5.12 -0.25 10.34
C TYR A 177 6.06 -0.52 11.49
N HIS A 178 6.25 0.45 12.38
CA HIS A 178 6.89 0.24 13.67
C HIS A 178 5.84 0.36 14.78
N TYR A 179 5.71 -0.68 15.58
CA TYR A 179 4.69 -0.80 16.62
C TYR A 179 5.09 0.00 17.85
N ARG A 180 4.22 0.93 18.26
CA ARG A 180 4.42 1.73 19.48
C ARG A 180 3.73 1.15 20.71
N ALA A 181 2.88 0.14 20.51
CA ALA A 181 2.24 -0.62 21.57
C ALA A 181 2.42 -2.14 21.35
N PRO A 182 2.52 -2.94 22.43
CA PRO A 182 2.73 -4.39 22.32
C PRO A 182 1.57 -5.12 21.63
N TRP A 183 0.38 -4.51 21.62
CA TRP A 183 -0.82 -5.05 20.97
C TRP A 183 -1.03 -4.50 19.55
N ALA A 184 -0.19 -3.57 19.07
CA ALA A 184 -0.38 -2.94 17.76
C ALA A 184 -0.39 -3.96 16.62
N GLY A 185 0.38 -5.06 16.74
CA GLY A 185 0.36 -6.15 15.76
C GLY A 185 -1.01 -6.79 15.56
N SER A 186 -1.88 -6.83 16.59
CA SER A 186 -3.25 -7.34 16.45
C SER A 186 -4.15 -6.44 15.61
N VAL A 187 -3.80 -5.16 15.47
CA VAL A 187 -4.49 -4.21 14.58
C VAL A 187 -3.82 -4.14 13.21
N VAL A 188 -2.49 -4.02 13.18
CA VAL A 188 -1.74 -3.88 11.93
C VAL A 188 -1.84 -5.13 11.07
N GLU A 189 -1.89 -6.34 11.66
CA GLU A 189 -1.94 -7.57 10.87
C GLU A 189 -3.23 -7.68 10.02
N PRO A 190 -4.46 -7.49 10.55
CA PRO A 190 -5.66 -7.37 9.72
C PRO A 190 -5.58 -6.23 8.69
N VAL A 191 -5.06 -5.06 9.09
CA VAL A 191 -4.90 -3.91 8.20
C VAL A 191 -3.97 -4.24 7.03
N ALA A 192 -2.90 -4.99 7.26
CA ALA A 192 -1.95 -5.39 6.22
C ALA A 192 -2.58 -6.29 5.13
N TRP A 193 -3.57 -7.11 5.50
CA TRP A 193 -4.34 -7.90 4.54
C TRP A 193 -5.26 -7.04 3.68
N VAL A 194 -5.93 -6.06 4.29
CA VAL A 194 -6.73 -5.08 3.54
C VAL A 194 -5.83 -4.24 2.63
N SER A 195 -4.73 -3.71 3.17
CA SER A 195 -3.68 -3.00 2.43
C SER A 195 -3.18 -3.82 1.24
N ALA A 196 -3.01 -5.14 1.37
CA ALA A 196 -2.57 -5.97 0.25
C ALA A 196 -3.52 -5.91 -0.94
N LEU A 197 -4.83 -6.00 -0.69
CA LEU A 197 -5.85 -5.92 -1.75
C LEU A 197 -5.93 -4.51 -2.34
N MET A 198 -5.91 -3.48 -1.48
CA MET A 198 -6.00 -2.08 -1.90
C MET A 198 -4.78 -1.66 -2.72
N THR A 199 -3.57 -1.98 -2.24
CA THR A 199 -2.30 -1.66 -2.91
C THR A 199 -2.14 -2.45 -4.21
N GLU A 200 -2.57 -3.71 -4.29
CA GLU A 200 -2.60 -4.44 -5.56
C GLU A 200 -3.49 -3.73 -6.60
N LYS A 201 -4.70 -3.33 -6.21
CA LYS A 201 -5.62 -2.62 -7.11
C LYS A 201 -5.07 -1.25 -7.51
N MET A 202 -4.51 -0.49 -6.56
CA MET A 202 -3.85 0.80 -6.83
C MET A 202 -2.71 0.65 -7.84
N LEU A 203 -1.81 -0.32 -7.65
CA LEU A 203 -0.68 -0.56 -8.56
C LEU A 203 -1.18 -0.85 -9.98
N ARG A 204 -2.19 -1.71 -10.13
CA ARG A 204 -2.82 -2.00 -11.43
C ARG A 204 -3.54 -0.77 -12.00
N GLY A 205 -4.18 0.04 -11.14
CA GLY A 205 -4.90 1.24 -11.52
C GLY A 205 -3.98 2.34 -12.05
N ILE A 206 -2.81 2.53 -11.43
CA ILE A 206 -1.75 3.42 -11.90
C ILE A 206 -1.19 2.90 -13.21
N ARG A 207 -0.85 1.59 -13.27
CA ARG A 207 -0.33 0.95 -14.47
C ARG A 207 -1.22 1.20 -15.69
N HIS A 208 -2.51 0.85 -15.62
CA HIS A 208 -3.42 1.03 -16.76
C HIS A 208 -3.52 2.48 -17.21
N ARG A 209 -3.58 3.42 -16.27
CA ARG A 209 -3.67 4.86 -16.57
C ARG A 209 -2.38 5.40 -17.20
N ALA A 210 -1.23 4.97 -16.71
CA ALA A 210 0.07 5.33 -17.28
C ALA A 210 0.26 4.75 -18.69
N GLU A 211 -0.22 3.53 -18.93
CA GLU A 211 -0.18 2.85 -20.23
C GLU A 211 -1.26 3.32 -21.22
N GLY A 212 -2.20 4.16 -20.78
CA GLY A 212 -3.33 4.61 -21.61
C GLY A 212 -4.37 3.52 -21.89
N VAL A 213 -4.42 2.48 -21.07
CA VAL A 213 -5.40 1.39 -21.16
C VAL A 213 -6.69 1.83 -20.47
N PRO A 214 -7.88 1.65 -21.09
CA PRO A 214 -9.16 1.91 -20.45
C PRO A 214 -9.32 1.11 -19.15
N VAL A 215 -9.76 1.78 -18.08
CA VAL A 215 -9.93 1.24 -16.71
C VAL A 215 -11.34 0.75 -16.40
#